data_AF-U2FEC2-F1
#
_entry.id   AF-U2FEC2-F1
#
_cell.length_a   1.000
_cell.length_b   1.000
_cell.length_c   1.000
_cell.angle_alpha   90.00
_cell.angle_beta   90.00
_cell.angle_gamma   90.00
#
_symmetry.space_group_name_H-M   'P 1'
#
loop_
_entity.id
_entity.type
_entity.pdbx_description
1 polymer ?
#
loop_
_entity_poly.entity_id
_entity_poly.type
_entity_poly.pdbx_seq_one_letter_code
_entity_poly.pdbx_strand_id
1 'polypeptide(L)'
;MYEYRTERHTMAMITVTGEGHPIFSRMHKPDDEKRAVVILHPDDWEEWLTTPNVEAARAMLRLYPVDEMATEAASVLPGRQKDCP
;
A
#
# COMPACT_ATOMS: atom_id res chain seq x y z
N MET A 1 -39.80 16.28 -7.33
CA MET A 1 -38.83 17.09 -8.09
C MET A 1 -37.49 16.39 -7.99
N TYR A 2 -36.86 16.08 -9.12
CA TYR A 2 -35.74 15.14 -9.28
C TYR A 2 -34.65 15.29 -8.21
N GLU A 3 -34.37 14.19 -7.48
CA GLU A 3 -33.14 14.06 -6.70
C GLU A 3 -31.95 14.03 -7.67
N TYR A 4 -31.16 15.10 -7.72
CA TYR A 4 -29.84 15.06 -8.36
C TYR A 4 -28.95 14.14 -7.54
N ARG A 5 -28.91 12.85 -7.91
CA ARG A 5 -27.97 11.90 -7.32
C ARG A 5 -26.57 12.33 -7.75
N THR A 6 -25.84 12.99 -6.84
CA THR A 6 -24.43 13.28 -7.06
C THR A 6 -23.69 11.96 -7.12
N GLU A 7 -23.05 11.68 -8.24
CA GLU A 7 -22.17 10.52 -8.37
C GLU A 7 -20.97 10.69 -7.43
N ARG A 8 -20.65 9.63 -6.68
CA ARG A 8 -19.49 9.57 -5.79
C ARG A 8 -18.55 8.49 -6.30
N HIS A 9 -17.33 8.89 -6.63
CA HIS A 9 -16.24 7.96 -6.91
C HIS A 9 -15.36 7.85 -5.67
N THR A 10 -15.07 6.62 -5.26
CA THR A 10 -14.15 6.31 -4.16
C THR A 10 -13.10 5.33 -4.65
N MET A 11 -11.95 5.32 -3.98
CA MET A 11 -10.86 4.39 -4.25
C MET A 11 -10.31 3.86 -2.93
N ALA A 12 -9.64 2.71 -3.01
CA ALA A 12 -8.88 2.14 -1.91
C ALA A 12 -7.57 1.58 -2.44
N MET A 13 -6.54 1.53 -1.59
CA MET A 13 -5.28 0.87 -1.91
C MET A 13 -5.36 -0.60 -1.57
N ILE A 14 -4.86 -1.44 -2.48
CA ILE A 14 -4.71 -2.88 -2.21
C ILE A 14 -3.50 -3.08 -1.32
N THR A 15 -3.65 -3.93 -0.29
CA THR A 15 -2.58 -4.24 0.66
C THR A 15 -2.34 -5.74 0.75
N VAL A 16 -1.10 -6.11 1.00
CA VAL A 16 -0.65 -7.46 1.33
C VAL A 16 -0.02 -7.48 2.71
N THR A 17 0.23 -8.67 3.26
CA THR A 17 1.02 -8.80 4.49
C THR A 17 2.42 -8.21 4.29
N GLY A 18 2.86 -7.39 5.23
CA GLY A 18 4.23 -6.84 5.31
C GLY A 18 5.16 -7.64 6.22
N GLU A 19 4.66 -8.75 6.77
CA GLU A 19 5.43 -9.67 7.62
C GLU A 19 6.61 -10.26 6.83
N GLY A 20 7.79 -10.31 7.44
CA GLY A 20 9.02 -10.77 6.80
C GLY A 20 9.71 -9.74 5.87
N HIS A 21 9.06 -8.63 5.51
CA HIS A 21 9.71 -7.58 4.72
C HIS A 21 10.65 -6.74 5.59
N PRO A 22 11.94 -6.56 5.24
CA PRO A 22 12.90 -5.86 6.10
C PRO A 22 12.52 -4.43 6.48
N ILE A 23 11.76 -3.74 5.62
CA ILE A 23 11.24 -2.39 5.87
C ILE A 23 9.86 -2.45 6.56
N PHE A 24 8.88 -3.15 5.96
CA PHE A 24 7.49 -3.02 6.39
C PHE A 24 7.20 -3.74 7.71
N SER A 25 7.96 -4.79 8.04
CA SER A 25 7.84 -5.46 9.36
C SER A 25 8.22 -4.56 10.54
N ARG A 26 8.94 -3.45 10.28
CA ARG A 26 9.32 -2.44 11.29
C ARG A 26 8.31 -1.31 11.43
N MET A 27 7.31 -1.25 10.56
CA MET A 27 6.30 -0.19 10.55
C MET A 27 5.12 -0.57 11.47
N HIS A 28 4.26 0.41 11.77
CA HIS A 28 3.11 0.27 12.69
C HIS A 28 3.54 -0.03 14.14
N LYS A 29 2.60 -0.10 15.10
CA LYS A 29 2.98 -0.37 16.50
C LYS A 29 3.48 -1.83 16.63
N PRO A 30 4.25 -2.15 17.68
CA PRO A 30 4.50 -3.54 18.05
C PRO A 30 3.16 -4.32 18.12
N ASP A 31 3.19 -5.60 17.73
CA ASP A 31 2.03 -6.52 17.71
C ASP A 31 0.86 -6.17 16.77
N ASP A 32 0.85 -4.99 16.14
CA ASP A 32 -0.09 -4.69 15.05
C ASP A 32 0.23 -5.52 13.79
N GLU A 33 -0.82 -6.00 13.10
CA GLU A 33 -0.68 -6.64 11.79
C GLU A 33 0.10 -5.72 10.84
N LYS A 34 1.16 -6.26 10.24
CA LYS A 34 1.98 -5.55 9.26
C LYS A 34 1.28 -5.61 7.92
N ARG A 35 0.82 -4.46 7.42
CA ARG A 35 0.27 -4.31 6.07
C ARG A 35 1.18 -3.42 5.24
N ALA A 36 1.40 -3.81 3.99
CA ALA A 36 2.08 -2.99 3.00
C ALA A 36 1.14 -2.75 1.82
N VAL A 37 1.19 -1.54 1.26
CA VAL A 37 0.52 -1.24 -0.01
C VAL A 37 1.27 -1.98 -1.12
N VAL A 38 0.52 -2.55 -2.07
CA VAL A 38 1.11 -3.12 -3.29
C VAL A 38 1.62 -1.98 -4.16
N ILE A 39 2.92 -1.98 -4.42
CA ILE A 39 3.58 -1.06 -5.35
C ILE A 39 3.88 -1.87 -6.61
N LEU A 40 3.40 -1.40 -7.76
CA LEU A 40 3.62 -2.06 -9.05
C LEU A 40 4.93 -1.54 -9.67
N HIS A 41 5.67 -2.41 -10.35
CA HIS A 41 6.75 -1.95 -11.22
C HIS A 41 6.18 -1.17 -12.40
N PRO A 42 6.90 -0.17 -12.93
CA PRO A 42 6.45 0.60 -14.09
C PRO A 42 6.07 -0.26 -15.30
N ASP A 43 6.81 -1.36 -15.51
CA ASP A 43 6.57 -2.29 -16.62
C ASP A 43 5.25 -3.07 -16.48
N ASP A 44 4.68 -3.16 -15.27
CA ASP A 44 3.44 -3.88 -14.98
C ASP A 44 2.19 -2.99 -15.11
N TRP A 45 2.33 -1.67 -15.30
CA TRP A 45 1.19 -0.74 -15.26
C TRP A 45 0.13 -1.00 -16.34
N GLU A 46 0.56 -1.22 -17.59
CA GLU A 46 -0.38 -1.43 -18.70
C GLU A 46 -1.16 -2.72 -18.51
N GLU A 47 -0.48 -3.82 -18.16
CA GLU A 47 -1.12 -5.10 -17.88
C GLU A 47 -2.06 -4.98 -16.68
N TRP A 48 -1.67 -4.30 -15.59
CA TRP A 48 -2.54 -4.07 -14.45
C TRP A 48 -3.85 -3.33 -14.81
N LEU A 49 -3.77 -2.30 -15.66
CA LEU A 49 -4.92 -1.46 -16.01
C LEU A 49 -5.86 -2.12 -17.04
N THR A 50 -5.37 -3.08 -17.82
CA THR A 50 -6.10 -3.60 -18.98
C THR A 50 -6.42 -5.09 -18.92
N THR A 51 -5.73 -5.86 -18.08
CA THR A 51 -5.86 -7.31 -18.10
C THR A 51 -7.24 -7.78 -17.62
N PRO A 52 -7.93 -8.64 -18.39
CA PRO A 52 -9.10 -9.36 -17.89
C PRO A 52 -8.70 -10.60 -17.08
N ASN A 53 -7.41 -10.95 -17.05
CA ASN A 53 -6.92 -12.15 -16.38
C ASN A 53 -6.65 -11.89 -14.90
N VAL A 54 -7.57 -12.38 -14.05
CA VAL A 54 -7.49 -12.23 -12.59
C VAL A 54 -6.22 -12.88 -12.01
N GLU A 55 -5.73 -13.97 -12.58
CA GLU A 55 -4.52 -14.63 -12.07
C GLU A 55 -3.26 -13.85 -12.41
N ALA A 56 -3.22 -13.19 -13.58
CA ALA A 56 -2.15 -12.27 -13.92
C ALA A 56 -2.12 -11.06 -12.96
N ALA A 57 -3.29 -10.46 -12.69
CA ALA A 57 -3.42 -9.38 -11.72
C ALA A 57 -3.02 -9.82 -10.31
N ARG A 58 -3.43 -11.02 -9.87
CA ARG A 58 -3.07 -11.59 -8.57
C ARG A 58 -1.57 -11.80 -8.42
N ALA A 59 -0.88 -12.23 -9.48
CA ALA A 59 0.57 -12.43 -9.46
C ALA A 59 1.36 -11.12 -9.22
N MET A 60 0.78 -9.97 -9.54
CA MET A 60 1.37 -8.65 -9.26
C MET A 60 1.18 -8.20 -7.80
N LEU A 61 0.28 -8.83 -7.03
CA LEU A 61 -0.01 -8.47 -5.64
C LEU A 61 1.05 -9.03 -4.69
N ARG A 62 2.25 -8.46 -4.77
CA ARG A 62 3.43 -8.85 -3.99
C ARG A 62 4.07 -7.63 -3.32
N LEU A 63 4.94 -7.89 -2.36
CA LEU A 63 5.78 -6.86 -1.75
C LEU A 63 6.81 -6.36 -2.76
N TYR A 64 7.03 -5.04 -2.78
CA TYR A 64 8.07 -4.44 -3.61
C TYR A 64 9.46 -4.84 -3.09
N PRO A 65 10.43 -5.15 -3.96
CA PRO A 65 11.76 -5.57 -3.54
C PRO A 65 12.47 -4.52 -2.68
N VAL A 66 13.00 -4.94 -1.52
CA VAL A 66 13.66 -4.05 -0.56
C VAL A 66 14.88 -3.33 -1.13
N ASP A 67 15.60 -3.98 -2.04
CA ASP A 67 16.82 -3.49 -2.70
C ASP A 67 16.54 -2.38 -3.71
N GLU A 68 15.28 -2.24 -4.15
CA GLU A 68 14.81 -1.15 -4.99
C GLU A 68 14.13 -0.04 -4.18
N MET A 69 14.21 -0.08 -2.85
CA MET A 69 13.62 0.92 -1.96
C MET A 69 14.68 1.73 -1.23
N ALA A 70 14.44 3.03 -1.11
CA ALA A 70 15.13 3.89 -0.16
C ALA A 70 14.17 4.26 0.99
N THR A 71 14.68 4.32 2.21
CA THR A 71 13.91 4.73 3.39
C THR A 71 14.71 5.70 4.24
N GLU A 72 14.04 6.69 4.80
CA GLU A 72 14.60 7.61 5.78
C GLU A 72 13.71 7.68 7.02
N ALA A 73 14.29 8.13 8.14
CA ALA A 73 13.50 8.39 9.34
C ALA A 73 12.53 9.55 9.08
N ALA A 74 11.25 9.37 9.44
CA ALA A 74 10.28 10.43 9.33
C ALA A 74 10.70 11.65 10.15
N SER A 75 10.59 12.85 9.57
CA SER A 75 10.76 14.08 10.33
C SER A 75 9.66 14.17 11.39
N VAL A 76 10.05 14.29 12.65
CA VAL A 76 9.09 14.43 13.75
C VAL A 76 8.52 15.84 13.69
N LEU A 77 7.28 15.98 13.21
CA LEU A 77 6.56 17.24 13.34
C LEU A 77 6.38 17.58 14.82
N PRO A 78 6.62 18.84 15.24
CA PRO A 78 6.42 19.23 16.64
C PRO A 78 4.98 18.93 17.07
N GLY A 79 4.84 18.15 18.15
CA GLY A 79 3.54 17.77 18.73
C GLY A 79 2.96 16.43 18.28
N ARG A 80 3.61 15.69 17.35
CA ARG A 80 3.19 14.32 16.99
C ARG A 80 4.15 13.29 17.55
N GLN A 81 4.26 13.21 18.87
CA GLN A 81 4.78 12.00 19.51
C GLN A 81 3.68 10.93 19.39
N LYS A 82 3.91 9.87 18.62
CA LYS A 82 3.20 8.63 18.89
C LYS A 82 3.84 8.10 20.17
N ASP A 83 3.15 8.24 21.30
CA ASP A 83 3.62 7.65 22.56
C ASP A 83 3.87 6.16 22.31
N CYS A 84 5.14 5.78 22.40
CA CYS A 84 5.54 4.38 22.43
C CYS A 84 5.39 3.93 23.89
N PRO A 85 4.56 2.91 24.20
CA PRO A 85 4.68 2.22 25.46
C PRO A 85 6.07 1.57 25.60
#